data_AF-A0A519LR71-F1
#
_entry.id   AF-A0A519LR71-F1
#
_cell.length_a   1.000
_cell.length_b   1.000
_cell.length_c   1.000
_cell.angle_alpha   90.00
_cell.angle_beta   90.00
_cell.angle_gamma   90.00
#
_symmetry.space_group_name_H-M   'P 1'
#
loop_
_entity.id
_entity.type
_entity.pdbx_description
1 polymer ?
#
loop_
_entity_poly.entity_id
_entity_poly.type
_entity_poly.pdbx_seq_one_letter_code
_entity_poly.pdbx_strand_id
1 'polypeptide(L)'
;MKSGTIIQIKLNHNLGYIFAKVVNMCDFAEYDLSNTLHLIIYPYDYIIQKEIDYEEEELLKAEPFTGPLFVIDILWAIRKKIYKIKGEIDLRPYEKKIPAFRSFSAMVFKAVYYEDEATSWKYFEGGAPRKYISSTYDHVKHLEGNTAHSHEEIERRLSMEVLNRSGKNINDFYKLKDWQELWTYNNMIYKTPFNEVPDELKGVAKTI
;
A
#
# COMPACT_ATOMS: atom_id res chain seq x y z
N MET A 1 5.09 10.63 14.17
CA MET A 1 5.27 9.19 14.39
C MET A 1 6.62 8.83 13.80
N LYS A 2 7.43 8.02 14.49
CA LYS A 2 8.80 7.75 14.02
C LYS A 2 8.77 6.69 12.92
N SER A 3 9.57 6.88 11.87
CA SER A 3 9.79 5.83 10.87
C SER A 3 10.36 4.57 11.54
N GLY A 4 9.86 3.40 11.14
CA GLY A 4 10.21 2.13 11.77
C GLY A 4 9.16 1.61 12.78
N THR A 5 8.19 2.45 13.16
CA THR A 5 7.07 2.02 14.03
C THR A 5 6.33 0.85 13.40
N ILE A 6 6.18 -0.26 14.12
CA ILE A 6 5.38 -1.41 13.70
C ILE A 6 3.96 -1.29 14.23
N ILE A 7 2.99 -1.34 13.32
CA ILE A 7 1.57 -1.39 13.62
C ILE A 7 0.98 -2.75 13.27
N GLN A 8 0.08 -3.22 14.11
CA GLN A 8 -0.80 -4.36 13.86
C GLN A 8 -2.10 -3.86 13.24
N ILE A 9 -2.47 -4.44 12.11
CA ILE A 9 -3.67 -4.14 11.33
C ILE A 9 -4.56 -5.39 11.33
N LYS A 10 -5.85 -5.21 11.61
CA LYS A 10 -6.81 -6.32 11.54
C LYS A 10 -7.17 -6.60 10.08
N LEU A 11 -7.30 -7.87 9.72
CA LEU A 11 -7.83 -8.27 8.43
C LEU A 11 -9.33 -8.57 8.54
N ASN A 12 -10.09 -8.23 7.50
CA ASN A 12 -11.51 -8.53 7.38
C ASN A 12 -11.75 -10.05 7.30
N HIS A 13 -13.02 -10.45 7.42
CA HIS A 13 -13.44 -11.85 7.24
C HIS A 13 -12.70 -12.87 8.12
N ASN A 14 -12.25 -12.44 9.30
CA ASN A 14 -11.49 -13.26 10.25
C ASN A 14 -10.20 -13.85 9.65
N LEU A 15 -9.54 -13.12 8.74
CA LEU A 15 -8.27 -13.55 8.16
C LEU A 15 -7.07 -13.38 9.10
N GLY A 16 -7.28 -12.77 10.27
CA GLY A 16 -6.28 -12.57 11.31
C GLY A 16 -5.77 -11.15 11.38
N TYR A 17 -4.46 -11.00 11.58
CA TYR A 17 -3.76 -9.73 11.70
C TYR A 17 -2.52 -9.73 10.83
N ILE A 18 -2.25 -8.60 10.19
CA ILE A 18 -1.03 -8.33 9.44
C ILE A 18 -0.27 -7.18 10.10
N PHE A 19 1.03 -7.12 9.88
CA PHE A 19 1.88 -6.08 10.43
C PHE A 19 2.42 -5.19 9.33
N ALA A 20 2.50 -3.90 9.62
CA ALA A 20 3.07 -2.92 8.71
C ALA A 20 4.02 -1.98 9.43
N LYS A 21 5.08 -1.59 8.73
CA LYS A 21 6.01 -0.58 9.19
C LYS A 21 5.60 0.78 8.67
N VAL A 22 5.51 1.74 9.58
CA VAL A 22 5.21 3.13 9.24
C VAL A 22 6.51 3.82 8.81
N VAL A 23 6.42 4.57 7.72
CA VAL A 23 7.49 5.45 7.23
C VAL A 23 6.94 6.86 7.12
N ASN A 24 7.65 7.80 7.74
CA ASN A 24 7.46 9.23 7.55
C ASN A 24 8.34 9.70 6.40
N MET A 25 7.73 10.02 5.26
CA MET A 25 8.44 10.46 4.06
C MET A 25 9.23 11.76 4.28
N CYS A 26 8.86 12.59 5.25
CA CYS A 26 9.64 13.79 5.60
C CYS A 26 11.08 13.46 6.04
N ASP A 27 11.33 12.25 6.53
CA ASP A 27 12.66 11.83 6.97
C ASP A 27 13.63 11.65 5.79
N PHE A 28 13.11 11.56 4.55
CA PHE A 28 13.88 11.28 3.32
C PHE A 28 13.63 12.30 2.19
N ALA A 29 12.75 13.26 2.40
CA ALA A 29 12.38 14.23 1.38
C ALA A 29 13.38 15.37 1.27
N GLU A 30 13.70 15.77 0.04
CA GLU A 30 14.43 17.01 -0.23
C GLU A 30 13.58 18.26 0.05
N TYR A 31 12.25 18.12 0.05
CA TYR A 31 11.28 19.19 0.28
C TYR A 31 10.40 18.87 1.48
N ASP A 32 9.91 19.89 2.18
CA ASP A 32 9.03 19.71 3.33
C ASP A 32 7.66 19.14 2.92
N LEU A 33 7.39 17.89 3.31
CA LEU A 33 6.12 17.19 3.09
C LEU A 33 5.17 17.29 4.31
N SER A 34 5.53 18.02 5.37
CA SER A 34 4.76 18.05 6.64
C SER A 34 3.32 18.53 6.47
N ASN A 35 3.06 19.39 5.48
CA ASN A 35 1.73 19.89 5.13
C ASN A 35 0.98 19.01 4.12
N THR A 36 1.50 17.82 3.84
CA THR A 36 0.92 16.83 2.92
C THR A 36 0.70 15.49 3.64
N LEU A 37 0.13 14.52 2.91
CA LEU A 37 0.08 13.13 3.37
C LEU A 37 1.49 12.53 3.33
N HIS A 38 2.20 12.59 4.45
CA HIS A 38 3.61 12.18 4.58
C HIS A 38 3.80 10.82 5.25
N LEU A 39 2.73 10.17 5.71
CA LEU A 39 2.80 8.84 6.32
C LEU A 39 2.37 7.77 5.33
N ILE A 40 3.26 6.80 5.12
CA ILE A 40 3.00 5.59 4.36
C ILE A 40 3.24 4.36 5.25
N ILE A 41 2.69 3.22 4.84
CA ILE A 41 2.94 1.94 5.48
C ILE A 41 3.51 0.93 4.49
N TYR A 42 4.42 0.09 4.96
CA TYR A 42 4.92 -1.10 4.27
C TYR A 42 4.40 -2.35 4.99
N PRO A 43 3.36 -3.02 4.47
CA PRO A 43 2.85 -4.27 5.03
C PRO A 43 3.82 -5.42 4.75
N TYR A 44 3.96 -6.36 5.70
CA TYR A 44 4.80 -7.56 5.54
C TYR A 44 3.95 -8.81 5.48
N ASP A 45 4.46 -9.82 4.76
CA ASP A 45 3.84 -11.13 4.60
C ASP A 45 4.06 -11.97 5.87
N TYR A 46 3.55 -11.44 6.98
CA TYR A 46 3.53 -12.06 8.29
C TYR A 46 2.13 -11.88 8.86
N ILE A 47 1.36 -12.96 8.79
CA ILE A 47 -0.06 -12.98 9.16
C ILE A 47 -0.26 -13.98 10.29
N ILE A 48 -0.84 -13.50 11.38
CA ILE A 48 -1.15 -14.34 12.55
C ILE A 48 -2.66 -14.37 12.79
N GLN A 49 -3.15 -15.50 13.29
CA GLN A 49 -4.59 -15.65 13.59
C GLN A 49 -4.96 -15.03 14.94
N LYS A 50 -4.05 -15.06 15.92
CA LYS A 50 -4.28 -14.48 17.25
C LYS A 50 -3.14 -13.54 17.61
N GLU A 51 -3.46 -12.45 18.30
CA GLU A 51 -2.48 -11.41 18.66
C GLU A 51 -1.32 -11.91 19.53
N ILE A 52 -1.56 -12.99 20.30
CA ILE A 52 -0.55 -13.61 21.17
C ILE A 52 0.55 -14.34 20.38
N ASP A 53 0.29 -14.66 19.11
CA ASP A 53 1.22 -15.39 18.25
C ASP A 53 2.26 -14.45 17.58
N TYR A 54 2.31 -13.17 17.96
CA TYR A 54 3.26 -12.21 17.42
C TYR A 54 4.68 -12.47 17.91
N GLU A 55 5.60 -12.61 16.96
CA GLU A 55 7.03 -12.77 17.16
C GLU A 55 7.80 -11.78 16.27
N GLU A 56 8.61 -10.92 16.88
CA GLU A 56 9.38 -9.90 16.16
C GLU A 56 10.42 -10.52 15.21
N GLU A 57 11.01 -11.65 15.58
CA GLU A 57 11.99 -12.37 14.77
C GLU A 57 11.41 -12.84 13.43
N GLU A 58 10.15 -13.30 13.43
CA GLU A 58 9.46 -13.73 12.21
C GLU A 58 9.09 -12.54 11.32
N LEU A 59 8.69 -11.42 11.92
CA LEU A 59 8.46 -10.17 11.19
C LEU A 59 9.74 -9.68 10.48
N LEU A 60 10.90 -9.77 11.13
CA LEU A 60 12.19 -9.35 10.55
C LEU A 60 12.55 -10.15 9.30
N LYS A 61 12.20 -11.44 9.27
CA LYS A 61 12.41 -12.37 8.14
C LYS A 61 11.34 -12.22 7.04
N ALA A 62 10.20 -11.59 7.34
CA ALA A 62 9.07 -11.54 6.43
C ALA A 62 9.35 -10.68 5.18
N GLU A 63 8.98 -11.19 4.01
CA GLU A 63 9.02 -10.42 2.77
C GLU A 63 7.94 -9.32 2.77
N PRO A 64 8.11 -8.23 2.00
CA PRO A 64 7.07 -7.22 1.93
C PRO A 64 5.85 -7.77 1.19
N PHE A 65 4.67 -7.49 1.72
CA PHE A 65 3.42 -8.03 1.23
C PHE A 65 2.95 -7.24 0.01
N THR A 66 2.66 -5.95 0.18
CA THR A 66 2.33 -5.03 -0.91
C THR A 66 3.42 -3.98 -1.06
N GLY A 67 3.28 -3.09 -2.03
CA GLY A 67 4.09 -1.88 -2.04
C GLY A 67 3.60 -0.89 -0.97
N PRO A 68 4.19 0.30 -0.91
CA PRO A 68 3.83 1.31 0.09
C PRO A 68 2.40 1.81 -0.10
N LEU A 69 1.65 1.94 0.99
CA LEU A 69 0.28 2.44 0.98
C LEU A 69 0.19 3.75 1.78
N PHE A 70 -0.54 4.74 1.25
CA PHE A 70 -0.90 5.95 1.99
C PHE A 70 -2.04 5.68 2.96
N VAL A 71 -1.92 6.17 4.19
CA VAL A 71 -2.97 6.05 5.21
C VAL A 71 -3.34 7.44 5.74
N ILE A 72 -4.56 7.90 5.48
CA ILE A 72 -4.99 9.27 5.83
C ILE A 72 -5.26 9.47 7.32
N ASP A 73 -5.62 8.40 8.02
CA ASP A 73 -6.15 8.45 9.38
C ASP A 73 -5.36 7.56 10.35
N ILE A 74 -4.12 7.20 10.03
CA ILE A 74 -3.28 6.31 10.85
C ILE A 74 -3.16 6.78 12.31
N LEU A 75 -2.95 8.08 12.53
CA LEU A 75 -2.87 8.65 13.88
C LEU A 75 -4.19 8.54 14.62
N TRP A 76 -5.31 8.70 13.91
CA TRP A 76 -6.64 8.55 14.49
C TRP A 76 -6.92 7.08 14.84
N ALA A 77 -6.60 6.14 13.94
CA ALA A 77 -6.76 4.70 14.15
C ALA A 77 -5.97 4.20 15.36
N ILE A 78 -4.72 4.67 15.53
CA ILE A 78 -3.90 4.35 16.71
C ILE A 78 -4.50 4.97 17.98
N ARG A 79 -4.89 6.25 17.97
CA ARG A 79 -5.51 6.92 19.13
C ARG A 79 -6.80 6.22 19.57
N LYS A 80 -7.55 5.66 18.63
CA LYS A 80 -8.77 4.88 18.87
C LYS A 80 -8.51 3.41 19.20
N LYS A 81 -7.23 2.99 19.28
CA LYS A 81 -6.81 1.61 19.54
C LYS A 81 -7.32 0.59 18.51
N ILE A 82 -7.64 1.06 17.30
CA ILE A 82 -7.99 0.20 16.17
C ILE A 82 -6.70 -0.48 15.68
N TYR A 83 -5.65 0.32 15.45
CA TYR A 83 -4.29 -0.19 15.23
C TYR A 83 -3.49 -0.16 16.53
N LYS A 84 -2.71 -1.22 16.75
CA LYS A 84 -1.84 -1.36 17.93
C LYS A 84 -0.39 -1.21 17.53
N ILE A 85 0.37 -0.45 18.29
CA ILE A 85 1.84 -0.38 18.12
C ILE A 85 2.46 -1.61 18.78
N LYS A 86 3.31 -2.32 18.04
CA LYS A 86 3.99 -3.54 18.52
C LYS A 86 5.46 -3.31 18.89
N GLY A 87 6.07 -2.27 18.35
CA GLY A 87 7.46 -1.95 18.57
C GLY A 87 8.00 -1.03 17.49
N GLU A 88 9.30 -1.01 17.35
CA GLU A 88 10.03 -0.25 16.35
C GLU A 88 11.15 -1.12 15.81
N ILE A 89 11.29 -1.20 14.49
CA ILE A 89 12.37 -1.94 13.83
C ILE A 89 13.04 -1.07 12.76
N ASP A 90 14.31 -1.35 12.49
CA ASP A 90 15.10 -0.58 11.52
C ASP A 90 14.51 -0.66 10.09
N LEU A 91 14.66 0.44 9.36
CA LEU A 91 14.22 0.52 7.96
C LEU A 91 15.14 -0.30 7.05
N ARG A 92 14.55 -1.04 6.11
CA ARG A 92 15.26 -1.69 4.99
C ARG A 92 15.72 -0.63 3.98
N PRO A 93 16.74 -0.93 3.14
CA PRO A 93 17.27 0.05 2.19
C PRO A 93 16.22 0.68 1.26
N TYR A 94 15.26 -0.11 0.75
CA TYR A 94 14.19 0.41 -0.12
C TYR A 94 13.15 1.27 0.64
N GLU A 95 13.06 1.15 1.96
CA GLU A 95 12.13 1.90 2.81
C GLU A 95 12.67 3.30 3.17
N LYS A 96 13.97 3.52 2.95
CA LYS A 96 14.68 4.80 3.18
C LYS A 96 14.61 5.73 1.95
N LYS A 97 13.67 5.48 1.05
CA LYS A 97 13.45 6.26 -0.18
C LYS A 97 11.99 6.65 -0.27
N ILE A 98 11.72 7.81 -0.88
CA ILE A 98 10.35 8.18 -1.19
C ILE A 98 9.90 7.39 -2.42
N PRO A 99 8.86 6.56 -2.31
CA PRO A 99 8.41 5.74 -3.41
C PRO A 99 7.72 6.58 -4.49
N ALA A 100 7.89 6.14 -5.73
CA ALA A 100 7.04 6.50 -6.84
C ALA A 100 5.71 5.75 -6.74
N PHE A 101 4.64 6.37 -7.22
CA PHE A 101 3.31 5.75 -7.29
C PHE A 101 2.74 5.91 -8.70
N ARG A 102 2.00 4.89 -9.14
CA ARG A 102 1.34 4.91 -10.43
C ARG A 102 0.00 5.62 -10.36
N SER A 103 -0.41 6.14 -11.50
CA SER A 103 -1.74 6.65 -11.76
C SER A 103 -2.04 6.45 -13.25
N PHE A 104 -3.29 6.67 -13.63
CA PHE A 104 -3.72 6.54 -15.02
C PHE A 104 -4.74 7.63 -15.35
N SER A 105 -5.07 7.74 -16.63
CA SER A 105 -6.19 8.54 -17.12
C SER A 105 -7.12 7.64 -17.93
N ALA A 106 -8.39 8.01 -18.02
CA ALA A 106 -9.42 7.29 -18.78
C ALA A 106 -10.34 8.30 -19.51
N MET A 107 -11.24 7.80 -20.37
CA MET A 107 -12.12 8.65 -21.22
C MET A 107 -13.10 9.51 -20.41
N VAL A 108 -13.24 10.79 -20.76
CA VAL A 108 -13.76 11.91 -19.94
C VAL A 108 -15.24 11.85 -19.47
N PHE A 109 -15.98 10.76 -19.70
CA PHE A 109 -17.45 10.72 -19.49
C PHE A 109 -17.94 9.86 -18.32
N LYS A 110 -17.08 9.46 -17.37
CA LYS A 110 -17.50 8.75 -16.16
C LYS A 110 -17.09 9.48 -14.87
N ALA A 111 -17.86 9.27 -13.82
CA ALA A 111 -17.55 9.77 -12.48
C ALA A 111 -16.42 8.98 -11.80
N VAL A 112 -16.24 7.71 -12.19
CA VAL A 112 -15.22 6.79 -11.65
C VAL A 112 -14.62 6.00 -12.82
N TYR A 113 -13.32 5.77 -12.74
CA TYR A 113 -12.55 5.00 -13.71
C TYR A 113 -11.76 3.89 -13.01
N TYR A 114 -11.53 2.82 -13.74
CA TYR A 114 -10.78 1.66 -13.29
C TYR A 114 -9.56 1.45 -14.20
N GLU A 115 -8.55 0.73 -13.70
CA GLU A 115 -7.28 0.55 -14.41
C GLU A 115 -7.41 -0.19 -15.75
N ASP A 116 -8.41 -1.07 -15.88
CA ASP A 116 -8.75 -1.74 -17.14
C ASP A 116 -9.34 -0.79 -18.20
N GLU A 117 -9.73 0.42 -17.80
CA GLU A 117 -10.19 1.51 -18.68
C GLU A 117 -9.08 2.53 -18.98
N ALA A 118 -7.84 2.27 -18.56
CA ALA A 118 -6.73 3.21 -18.72
C ALA A 118 -6.42 3.50 -20.19
N THR A 119 -6.47 4.77 -20.58
CA THR A 119 -6.04 5.25 -21.90
C THR A 119 -4.60 5.78 -21.90
N SER A 120 -4.07 6.13 -20.73
CA SER A 120 -2.67 6.49 -20.55
C SER A 120 -2.21 6.25 -19.12
N TRP A 121 -0.91 5.99 -18.98
CA TRP A 121 -0.26 5.74 -17.70
C TRP A 121 0.66 6.90 -17.32
N LYS A 122 0.74 7.14 -16.02
CA LYS A 122 1.58 8.18 -15.43
C LYS A 122 2.08 7.73 -14.06
N TYR A 123 3.08 8.41 -13.56
CA TYR A 123 3.53 8.25 -12.18
C TYR A 123 3.95 9.61 -11.62
N PHE A 124 4.16 9.68 -10.31
CA PHE A 124 4.86 10.79 -9.67
C PHE A 124 5.88 10.25 -8.70
N GLU A 125 6.85 11.11 -8.42
CA GLU A 125 8.00 10.83 -7.56
C GLU A 125 8.07 11.86 -6.44
N GLY A 126 8.91 11.59 -5.44
CA GLY A 126 9.22 12.54 -4.38
C GLY A 126 8.04 12.93 -3.50
N GLY A 127 6.97 12.11 -3.45
CA GLY A 127 5.81 12.37 -2.60
C GLY A 127 5.01 13.61 -3.03
N ALA A 128 5.24 14.13 -4.23
CA ALA A 128 4.61 15.34 -4.74
C ALA A 128 3.48 14.99 -5.73
N PRO A 129 2.20 14.97 -5.29
CA PRO A 129 1.08 14.51 -6.13
C PRO A 129 0.74 15.43 -7.32
N ARG A 130 1.47 16.54 -7.49
CA ARG A 130 1.22 17.56 -8.53
C ARG A 130 2.13 17.45 -9.75
N LYS A 131 3.19 16.63 -9.69
CA LYS A 131 4.13 16.44 -10.82
C LYS A 131 3.91 15.06 -11.44
N TYR A 132 3.11 15.02 -12.50
CA TYR A 132 2.87 13.78 -13.25
C TYR A 132 3.90 13.63 -14.36
N ILE A 133 4.44 12.41 -14.49
CA ILE A 133 5.34 12.02 -15.56
C ILE A 133 4.63 10.95 -16.39
N SER A 134 4.47 11.19 -17.69
CA SER A 134 3.86 10.24 -18.63
C SER A 134 4.70 8.97 -18.74
N SER A 135 4.05 7.81 -18.84
CA SER A 135 4.72 6.51 -18.90
C SER A 135 3.87 5.44 -19.60
N THR A 136 4.35 4.20 -19.62
CA THR A 136 3.64 3.01 -20.12
C THR A 136 3.26 2.10 -18.96
N TYR A 137 2.28 1.20 -19.18
CA TYR A 137 1.88 0.23 -18.15
C TYR A 137 3.07 -0.61 -17.66
N ASP A 138 3.89 -1.12 -18.56
CA ASP A 138 5.04 -1.98 -18.20
C ASP A 138 6.09 -1.31 -17.32
N HIS A 139 6.15 0.03 -17.36
CA HIS A 139 7.10 0.82 -16.58
C HIS A 139 6.59 1.13 -15.17
N VAL A 140 5.29 1.01 -14.93
CA VAL A 140 4.67 1.43 -13.67
C VAL A 140 3.82 0.35 -13.00
N LYS A 141 3.57 -0.79 -13.65
CA LYS A 141 2.70 -1.88 -13.14
C LYS A 141 3.17 -2.51 -11.83
N HIS A 142 4.41 -2.28 -11.39
CA HIS A 142 4.91 -2.73 -10.10
C HIS A 142 4.69 -1.71 -8.95
N LEU A 143 4.37 -0.45 -9.28
CA LEU A 143 4.13 0.61 -8.31
C LEU A 143 2.73 0.52 -7.71
N GLU A 144 2.55 1.00 -6.48
CA GLU A 144 1.22 1.14 -5.88
C GLU A 144 0.47 2.35 -6.44
N GLY A 145 -0.85 2.30 -6.33
CA GLY A 145 -1.71 3.43 -6.65
C GLY A 145 -1.48 4.62 -5.72
N ASN A 146 -1.77 5.82 -6.22
CA ASN A 146 -1.53 7.06 -5.50
C ASN A 146 -2.64 7.55 -4.59
N THR A 147 -3.55 6.65 -4.28
CA THR A 147 -4.72 6.99 -3.51
C THR A 147 -4.39 6.83 -2.04
N ALA A 148 -4.93 7.75 -1.24
CA ALA A 148 -4.79 7.70 0.19
C ALA A 148 -6.00 7.01 0.79
N HIS A 149 -5.75 6.02 1.63
CA HIS A 149 -6.77 5.13 2.16
C HIS A 149 -7.09 5.46 3.61
N SER A 150 -8.37 5.39 3.95
CA SER A 150 -8.79 5.22 5.34
C SER A 150 -8.33 3.87 5.89
N HIS A 151 -8.28 3.73 7.21
CA HIS A 151 -7.93 2.46 7.84
C HIS A 151 -8.83 1.30 7.35
N GLU A 152 -10.15 1.51 7.20
CA GLU A 152 -11.07 0.48 6.69
C GLU A 152 -10.73 0.04 5.26
N GLU A 153 -10.32 0.98 4.41
CA GLU A 153 -9.87 0.68 3.04
C GLU A 153 -8.52 -0.06 3.02
N ILE A 154 -7.61 0.25 3.96
CA ILE A 154 -6.37 -0.51 4.15
C ILE A 154 -6.68 -1.95 4.59
N GLU A 155 -7.53 -2.13 5.61
CA GLU A 155 -7.95 -3.46 6.08
C GLU A 155 -8.56 -4.26 4.92
N ARG A 156 -9.40 -3.62 4.09
CA ARG A 156 -9.99 -4.20 2.89
C ARG A 156 -8.94 -4.57 1.83
N ARG A 157 -8.06 -3.64 1.45
CA ARG A 157 -7.03 -3.83 0.42
C ARG A 157 -6.08 -4.98 0.78
N LEU A 158 -5.66 -5.07 2.04
CA LEU A 158 -4.79 -6.13 2.52
C LEU A 158 -5.53 -7.47 2.60
N SER A 159 -6.79 -7.47 3.04
CA SER A 159 -7.61 -8.69 3.08
C SER A 159 -7.86 -9.26 1.68
N MET A 160 -8.16 -8.39 0.69
CA MET A 160 -8.30 -8.81 -0.70
C MET A 160 -7.00 -9.43 -1.24
N GLU A 161 -5.84 -8.87 -0.90
CA GLU A 161 -4.54 -9.43 -1.31
C GLU A 161 -4.33 -10.83 -0.71
N VAL A 162 -4.63 -11.01 0.58
CA VAL A 162 -4.52 -12.31 1.28
C VAL A 162 -5.39 -13.35 0.58
N LEU A 163 -6.64 -13.02 0.29
CA LEU A 163 -7.56 -13.92 -0.41
C LEU A 163 -7.07 -14.25 -1.81
N ASN A 164 -6.61 -13.25 -2.57
CA ASN A 164 -6.09 -13.42 -3.93
C ASN A 164 -4.88 -14.37 -3.95
N ARG A 165 -3.90 -14.14 -3.07
CA ARG A 165 -2.71 -15.01 -2.93
C ARG A 165 -3.05 -16.42 -2.46
N SER A 166 -4.12 -16.56 -1.68
CA SER A 166 -4.64 -17.87 -1.24
C SER A 166 -5.43 -18.61 -2.32
N GLY A 167 -5.55 -18.05 -3.54
CA GLY A 167 -6.35 -18.63 -4.62
C GLY A 167 -7.87 -18.62 -4.35
N LYS A 168 -8.33 -17.81 -3.40
CA LYS A 168 -9.75 -17.69 -3.06
C LYS A 168 -10.44 -16.69 -3.98
N ASN A 169 -11.69 -16.96 -4.34
CA ASN A 169 -12.49 -16.03 -5.13
C ASN A 169 -12.91 -14.85 -4.25
N ILE A 170 -12.49 -13.64 -4.62
CA ILE A 170 -12.81 -12.40 -3.90
C ILE A 170 -14.33 -12.17 -3.80
N ASN A 171 -15.11 -12.60 -4.80
CA ASN A 171 -16.56 -12.44 -4.81
C ASN A 171 -17.29 -13.23 -3.71
N ASP A 172 -16.63 -14.21 -3.10
CA ASP A 172 -17.19 -14.95 -1.97
C ASP A 172 -17.16 -14.12 -0.67
N PHE A 173 -16.37 -13.03 -0.65
CA PHE A 173 -16.12 -12.20 0.54
C PHE A 173 -16.58 -10.74 0.34
N TYR A 174 -16.40 -10.21 -0.86
CA TYR A 174 -16.75 -8.84 -1.24
C TYR A 174 -17.72 -8.87 -2.42
N LYS A 175 -18.69 -7.96 -2.45
CA LYS A 175 -19.71 -7.98 -3.51
C LYS A 175 -19.20 -7.41 -4.83
N LEU A 176 -18.17 -6.57 -4.77
CA LEU A 176 -17.58 -5.86 -5.91
C LEU A 176 -18.66 -5.09 -6.70
N LYS A 177 -19.61 -4.47 -5.99
CA LYS A 177 -20.71 -3.71 -6.59
C LYS A 177 -20.58 -2.21 -6.38
N ASP A 178 -20.05 -1.80 -5.23
CA ASP A 178 -19.73 -0.39 -5.01
C ASP A 178 -18.38 -0.05 -5.64
N TRP A 179 -18.23 1.22 -5.97
CA TRP A 179 -17.06 1.71 -6.67
C TRP A 179 -15.77 1.60 -5.85
N GLN A 180 -15.84 1.61 -4.51
CA GLN A 180 -14.65 1.52 -3.67
C GLN A 180 -14.08 0.09 -3.70
N GLU A 181 -14.92 -0.92 -3.50
CA GLU A 181 -14.52 -2.33 -3.61
C GLU A 181 -13.95 -2.64 -4.99
N LEU A 182 -14.63 -2.20 -6.06
CA LEU A 182 -14.15 -2.39 -7.43
C LEU A 182 -12.83 -1.68 -7.70
N TRP A 183 -12.68 -0.45 -7.20
CA TRP A 183 -11.46 0.33 -7.37
C TRP A 183 -10.28 -0.33 -6.64
N THR A 184 -10.48 -0.77 -5.39
CA THR A 184 -9.46 -1.51 -4.61
C THR A 184 -9.07 -2.81 -5.29
N TYR A 185 -10.06 -3.58 -5.77
CA TYR A 185 -9.83 -4.84 -6.45
C TYR A 185 -9.03 -4.65 -7.74
N ASN A 186 -9.43 -3.71 -8.60
CA ASN A 186 -8.73 -3.43 -9.85
C ASN A 186 -7.30 -2.95 -9.60
N ASN A 187 -7.09 -2.03 -8.64
CA ASN A 187 -5.73 -1.57 -8.31
C ASN A 187 -4.81 -2.70 -7.81
N MET A 188 -5.38 -3.73 -7.18
CA MET A 188 -4.66 -4.91 -6.73
C MET A 188 -4.28 -5.85 -7.88
N ILE A 189 -5.25 -6.28 -8.69
CA ILE A 189 -5.03 -7.37 -9.66
C ILE A 189 -4.15 -6.98 -10.86
N TYR A 190 -4.05 -5.69 -11.17
CA TYR A 190 -3.24 -5.17 -12.27
C TYR A 190 -1.81 -4.82 -11.83
N LYS A 191 -1.37 -5.30 -10.67
CA LYS A 191 -0.04 -5.01 -10.11
C LYS A 191 0.84 -6.26 -10.07
N THR A 192 2.13 -6.09 -10.34
CA THR A 192 3.13 -7.11 -10.00
C THR A 192 3.23 -7.25 -8.46
N PRO A 193 3.15 -8.47 -7.90
CA PRO A 193 3.38 -8.71 -6.48
C PRO A 193 4.71 -8.09 -6.01
N PHE A 194 4.69 -7.38 -4.88
CA PHE A 194 5.83 -6.55 -4.50
C PHE A 194 7.07 -7.34 -4.09
N ASN A 195 6.89 -8.58 -3.65
CA ASN A 195 7.96 -9.56 -3.40
C ASN A 195 8.64 -10.05 -4.70
N GLU A 196 7.98 -9.94 -5.85
CA GLU A 196 8.56 -10.27 -7.17
C GLU A 196 9.27 -9.08 -7.82
N VAL A 197 9.16 -7.88 -7.23
CA VAL A 197 9.82 -6.67 -7.73
C VAL A 197 11.29 -6.68 -7.29
N PRO A 198 12.26 -6.58 -8.21
CA PRO A 198 13.67 -6.45 -7.85
C PRO A 198 13.91 -5.28 -6.89
N ASP A 199 14.83 -5.43 -5.95
CA ASP A 199 15.10 -4.41 -4.92
C ASP A 199 15.48 -3.05 -5.53
N GLU A 200 16.16 -3.02 -6.67
CA GLU A 200 16.49 -1.81 -7.40
C GLU A 200 15.27 -1.09 -8.01
N LEU A 201 14.16 -1.82 -8.23
CA LEU A 201 12.90 -1.29 -8.76
C LEU A 201 11.84 -1.03 -7.69
N LYS A 202 12.07 -1.46 -6.44
CA LYS A 202 11.12 -1.22 -5.33
C LYS A 202 10.99 0.29 -5.07
N GLY A 203 9.80 0.82 -5.37
CA GLY A 203 9.46 2.22 -5.16
C GLY A 203 10.03 3.17 -6.22
N VAL A 204 10.48 2.70 -7.39
CA VAL A 204 10.93 3.58 -8.49
C VAL A 204 10.32 3.15 -9.82
N ALA A 205 9.95 4.09 -10.68
CA ALA A 205 9.47 3.76 -12.03
C ALA A 205 10.63 3.22 -12.90
N LYS A 206 10.34 2.36 -13.88
CA LYS A 206 11.36 1.98 -14.86
C LYS A 206 11.66 3.17 -15.76
N THR A 207 12.94 3.46 -15.95
CA THR A 207 13.42 4.45 -16.91
C THR A 207 13.08 4.03 -18.34
N ILE A 208 12.81 5.02 -19.19
CA ILE A 208 12.63 4.87 -20.64
C ILE A 208 13.95 4.49 -21.30
#